data_AF-A0A7V6XMU8-F1
#
_entry.id   AF-A0A7V6XMU8-F1
#
_cell.length_a   1.000
_cell.length_b   1.000
_cell.length_c   1.000
_cell.angle_alpha   90.00
_cell.angle_beta   90.00
_cell.angle_gamma   90.00
#
_symmetry.space_group_name_H-M   'P 1'
#
loop_
_entity.id
_entity.type
_entity.pdbx_description
1 polymer ?
#
loop_
_entity_poly.entity_id
_entity_poly.type
_entity_poly.pdbx_seq_one_letter_code
_entity_poly.pdbx_strand_id
1 'polypeptide(L)'
;MDRIDAQKLINKHVVIDEKANGGYYGKLIDIIAEPRKPWKGIVKIISVTSFPEQNHCSSLQLPIYSAGEKAIVLGSKISPATGTYIEDYNRSILFAIKDIVKKLSEQQLSARKQLIQLVQFALQSASDKAVIEELNSYLTFETEEERYFFYEVLNEEGQYLLVNRGNQQLLPLEGCPFLFELEIDNEWVKGYYLEDGAFKTNDGKTKKLTIDDRIRMEKKQLNPYELLLKELEQPALDSLERSLQQFQIGHEHLLSCHNTLLSQLVNETKQQKFSGTNFILYERDNEVVSVQHHYERLLKEVENDLTYDRFELTSGSGKRYIITYTNEASKRANKNN
;
A
#
# COMPACT_ATOMS: atom_id res chain seq x y z
N MET A 1 -28.62 17.73 27.01
CA MET A 1 -29.48 16.77 27.72
C MET A 1 -30.17 17.48 28.87
N ASP A 2 -31.49 17.32 28.98
CA ASP A 2 -32.27 18.00 30.01
C ASP A 2 -32.25 17.23 31.35
N ARG A 3 -32.56 17.94 32.43
CA ARG A 3 -32.47 17.42 33.81
C ARG A 3 -33.30 16.14 34.02
N ILE A 4 -34.47 16.07 33.39
CA ILE A 4 -35.42 14.94 33.50
C ILE A 4 -34.82 13.69 32.84
N ASP A 5 -34.16 13.85 31.69
CA ASP A 5 -33.55 12.72 31.01
C ASP A 5 -32.28 12.27 31.70
N ALA A 6 -31.50 13.21 32.25
CA ALA A 6 -30.33 12.89 33.05
C ALA A 6 -30.69 12.02 34.27
N GLN A 7 -31.80 12.31 34.96
CA GLN A 7 -32.27 11.49 36.09
C GLN A 7 -32.53 10.03 35.70
N LYS A 8 -33.00 9.76 34.47
CA LYS A 8 -33.21 8.39 33.95
C LYS A 8 -31.90 7.66 33.63
N LEU A 9 -30.77 8.37 33.62
CA LEU A 9 -29.43 7.84 33.36
C LEU A 9 -28.62 7.60 34.64
N ILE A 10 -29.16 7.89 35.82
CA ILE A 10 -28.49 7.54 37.08
C ILE A 10 -28.27 6.02 37.13
N ASN A 11 -27.06 5.62 37.51
CA ASN A 11 -26.53 4.26 37.47
C ASN A 11 -26.40 3.64 36.07
N LYS A 12 -26.54 4.42 35.00
CA LYS A 12 -26.26 3.98 33.62
C LYS A 12 -24.92 4.51 33.12
N HIS A 13 -24.44 3.89 32.06
CA HIS A 13 -23.22 4.31 31.38
C HIS A 13 -23.46 5.55 30.52
N VAL A 14 -22.50 6.45 30.57
CA VAL A 14 -22.50 7.75 29.90
C VAL A 14 -21.14 8.01 29.28
N VAL A 15 -21.13 8.84 28.25
CA VAL A 15 -19.91 9.39 27.65
C VAL A 15 -19.77 10.85 28.08
N ILE A 16 -18.54 11.25 28.34
CA ILE A 16 -18.15 12.61 28.66
C ILE A 16 -17.28 13.14 27.53
N ASP A 17 -17.61 14.31 27.00
CA ASP A 17 -16.82 15.05 26.02
C ASP A 17 -16.18 16.30 26.65
N GLU A 18 -14.87 16.23 26.94
CA GLU A 18 -14.08 17.35 27.43
C GLU A 18 -13.33 18.09 26.30
N LYS A 19 -13.69 17.84 25.03
CA LYS A 19 -13.10 18.44 23.83
C LYS A 19 -11.58 18.25 23.81
N ALA A 20 -10.82 19.34 23.93
CA ALA A 20 -9.36 19.33 23.94
C ALA A 20 -8.76 18.49 25.06
N ASN A 21 -9.48 18.25 26.17
CA ASN A 21 -8.98 17.40 27.27
C ASN A 21 -9.41 15.92 27.14
N GLY A 22 -9.88 15.51 25.96
CA GLY A 22 -10.24 14.14 25.65
C GLY A 22 -11.69 13.79 25.97
N GLY A 23 -12.00 12.51 25.82
CA GLY A 23 -13.32 11.92 26.00
C GLY A 23 -13.23 10.72 26.93
N TYR A 24 -14.28 10.51 27.72
CA TYR A 24 -14.29 9.49 28.76
C TYR A 24 -15.58 8.70 28.74
N TYR A 25 -15.48 7.44 29.13
CA TYR A 25 -16.62 6.56 29.37
C TYR A 25 -16.70 6.27 30.87
N GLY A 26 -17.91 6.36 31.41
CA GLY A 26 -18.10 6.21 32.84
C GLY A 26 -19.54 5.88 33.21
N LYS A 27 -19.79 5.77 34.51
CA LYS A 27 -21.11 5.52 35.09
C LYS A 27 -21.61 6.77 35.81
N LEU A 28 -22.77 7.28 35.45
CA LEU A 28 -23.39 8.41 36.14
C LEU A 28 -23.87 7.94 37.53
N ILE A 29 -23.30 8.48 38.59
CA ILE A 29 -23.60 8.10 39.98
C ILE A 29 -24.71 8.99 40.54
N ASP A 30 -24.64 10.30 40.29
CA ASP A 30 -25.56 11.27 40.86
C ASP A 30 -25.63 12.56 40.04
N ILE A 31 -26.60 13.43 40.33
CA ILE A 31 -26.84 14.70 39.66
C ILE A 31 -27.02 15.83 40.69
N ILE A 32 -26.27 16.90 40.48
CA ILE A 32 -26.37 18.14 41.25
C ILE A 32 -27.14 19.17 40.40
N ALA A 33 -28.34 19.54 40.84
CA ALA A 33 -29.22 20.46 40.12
C ALA A 33 -29.67 21.63 41.01
N GLU A 34 -28.84 22.67 41.12
CA GLU A 34 -29.19 23.89 41.85
C GLU A 34 -30.21 24.74 41.06
N PRO A 35 -31.07 25.51 41.76
CA PRO A 35 -31.96 26.47 41.11
C PRO A 35 -31.16 27.47 40.26
N ARG A 36 -31.61 27.71 39.03
CA ARG A 36 -31.03 28.70 38.07
C ARG A 36 -29.58 28.45 37.64
N LYS A 37 -28.98 27.30 37.93
CA LYS A 37 -27.64 26.91 37.42
C LYS A 37 -27.72 25.71 36.47
N PRO A 38 -26.77 25.56 35.52
CA PRO A 38 -26.65 24.32 34.76
C PRO A 38 -26.41 23.15 35.70
N TRP A 39 -27.03 22.00 35.41
CA TRP A 39 -26.85 20.81 36.22
C TRP A 39 -25.46 20.20 36.01
N LYS A 40 -24.96 19.49 37.03
CA LYS A 40 -23.69 18.75 37.00
C LYS A 40 -23.95 17.29 37.31
N GLY A 41 -23.24 16.38 36.65
CA GLY A 41 -23.26 14.96 36.95
C GLY A 41 -22.01 14.56 37.74
N ILE A 42 -22.17 13.67 38.72
CA ILE A 42 -21.05 12.96 39.35
C ILE A 42 -20.87 11.66 38.57
N VAL A 43 -19.78 11.53 37.82
CA VAL A 43 -19.52 10.37 36.96
C VAL A 43 -18.31 9.62 37.47
N LYS A 44 -18.46 8.31 37.68
CA LYS A 44 -17.31 7.42 37.95
C LYS A 44 -16.65 7.05 36.62
N ILE A 45 -15.42 7.46 36.44
CA ILE A 45 -14.65 7.21 35.22
C ILE A 45 -14.25 5.73 35.14
N ILE A 46 -14.48 5.12 33.99
CA ILE A 46 -14.17 3.72 33.72
C ILE A 46 -13.04 3.65 32.69
N SER A 47 -13.13 4.41 31.60
CA SER A 47 -12.15 4.37 30.51
C SER A 47 -12.07 5.67 29.72
N VAL A 48 -11.08 5.75 28.83
CA VAL A 48 -10.82 6.88 27.92
C VAL A 48 -11.33 6.51 26.54
N THR A 49 -12.18 7.36 25.96
CA THR A 49 -12.72 7.17 24.59
C THR A 49 -11.94 7.95 23.56
N SER A 50 -11.42 9.13 23.91
CA SER A 50 -10.49 9.90 23.10
C SER A 50 -9.43 10.54 23.98
N PHE A 51 -8.20 10.57 23.50
CA PHE A 51 -7.08 11.14 24.23
C PHE A 51 -7.04 12.66 24.02
N PRO A 52 -6.51 13.44 24.99
CA PRO A 52 -6.39 14.90 24.84
C PRO A 52 -5.70 15.34 23.54
N GLU A 53 -6.14 16.47 23.00
CA GLU A 53 -5.53 17.10 21.83
C GLU A 53 -4.08 17.50 22.13
N GLN A 54 -3.16 17.15 21.24
CA GLN A 54 -1.73 17.45 21.40
C GLN A 54 -1.37 18.72 20.63
N ASN A 55 -1.45 19.87 21.29
CA ASN A 55 -1.11 21.16 20.69
C ASN A 55 0.35 21.53 21.00
N HIS A 56 1.21 21.42 19.98
CA HIS A 56 2.63 21.80 19.96
C HIS A 56 3.61 20.92 20.79
N CYS A 57 4.75 20.65 20.16
CA CYS A 57 5.70 19.56 20.44
C CYS A 57 6.60 19.77 21.68
N SER A 58 6.07 20.25 22.81
CA SER A 58 6.87 20.49 24.03
C SER A 58 6.50 19.58 25.21
N SER A 59 5.28 19.05 25.27
CA SER A 59 4.87 18.10 26.33
C SER A 59 3.61 17.33 25.95
N LEU A 60 3.56 16.05 26.33
CA LEU A 60 2.38 15.20 26.16
C LEU A 60 1.28 15.62 27.15
N GLN A 61 0.11 16.04 26.66
CA GLN A 61 -1.06 16.27 27.50
C GLN A 61 -1.67 14.94 27.91
N LEU A 62 -1.73 14.68 29.21
CA LEU A 62 -2.30 13.46 29.79
C LEU A 62 -3.80 13.62 30.07
N PRO A 63 -4.57 12.52 30.09
CA PRO A 63 -5.97 12.55 30.49
C PRO A 63 -6.15 13.21 31.86
N ILE A 64 -7.15 14.09 31.99
CA ILE A 64 -7.40 14.87 33.21
C ILE A 64 -8.06 14.04 34.33
N TYR A 65 -8.64 12.90 33.99
CA TYR A 65 -9.29 12.00 34.95
C TYR A 65 -8.62 10.62 34.98
N SER A 66 -8.52 10.04 36.17
CA SER A 66 -7.94 8.73 36.44
C SER A 66 -8.99 7.60 36.52
N ALA A 67 -8.53 6.36 36.41
CA ALA A 67 -9.38 5.17 36.54
C ALA A 67 -10.13 5.16 37.88
N GLY A 68 -11.46 5.01 37.83
CA GLY A 68 -12.32 4.94 39.01
C GLY A 68 -12.59 6.27 39.71
N GLU A 69 -12.01 7.38 39.24
CA GLU A 69 -12.23 8.72 39.78
C GLU A 69 -13.70 9.14 39.67
N LYS A 70 -14.20 9.87 40.67
CA LYS A 70 -15.54 10.48 40.62
C LYS A 70 -15.41 11.94 40.19
N ALA A 71 -15.56 12.19 38.91
CA ALA A 71 -15.48 13.53 38.33
C ALA A 71 -16.84 14.25 38.41
N ILE A 72 -16.80 15.56 38.70
CA ILE A 72 -17.99 16.43 38.64
C ILE A 72 -17.97 17.15 37.30
N VAL A 73 -18.88 16.78 36.41
CA VAL A 73 -18.90 17.23 35.01
C VAL A 73 -20.16 18.03 34.71
N LEU A 74 -20.06 19.07 33.88
CA LEU A 74 -21.24 19.82 33.41
C LEU A 74 -22.15 18.92 32.58
N GLY A 75 -23.46 19.02 32.80
CA GLY A 75 -24.44 18.21 32.09
C GLY A 75 -24.47 18.40 30.57
N SER A 76 -23.95 19.52 30.07
CA SER A 76 -23.77 19.77 28.63
C SER A 76 -22.69 18.89 27.98
N LYS A 77 -21.78 18.32 28.77
CA LYS A 77 -20.70 17.45 28.32
C LYS A 77 -21.04 15.96 28.45
N ILE A 78 -22.18 15.63 29.04
CA ILE A 78 -22.60 14.26 29.31
C ILE A 78 -23.61 13.84 28.25
N SER A 79 -23.43 12.67 27.67
CA SER A 79 -24.36 12.03 26.73
C SER A 79 -24.59 10.55 27.11
N PRO A 80 -25.75 9.96 26.75
CA PRO A 80 -25.97 8.53 26.92
C PRO A 80 -24.93 7.74 26.12
N ALA A 81 -24.37 6.69 26.71
CA ALA A 81 -23.46 5.82 25.97
C ALA A 81 -24.22 5.00 24.92
N THR A 82 -23.87 5.17 23.66
CA THR A 82 -24.37 4.37 22.54
C THR A 82 -23.20 3.58 21.92
N GLY A 83 -23.29 2.26 21.88
CA GLY A 83 -22.24 1.39 21.33
C GLY A 83 -21.44 0.60 22.36
N THR A 84 -20.37 -0.05 21.89
CA THR A 84 -19.45 -0.86 22.69
C THR A 84 -18.24 -0.04 23.12
N TYR A 85 -17.83 -0.20 24.38
CA TYR A 85 -16.73 0.56 24.98
C TYR A 85 -15.76 -0.39 25.67
N ILE A 86 -14.48 -0.04 25.69
CA ILE A 86 -13.46 -0.78 26.43
C ILE A 86 -13.64 -0.44 27.92
N GLU A 87 -13.92 -1.42 28.76
CA GLU A 87 -14.11 -1.19 30.21
C GLU A 87 -12.80 -1.10 30.99
N ASP A 88 -11.68 -1.51 30.39
CA ASP A 88 -10.35 -1.40 30.99
C ASP A 88 -9.69 -0.07 30.64
N TYR A 89 -9.41 0.75 31.67
CA TYR A 89 -8.84 2.08 31.52
C TYR A 89 -7.48 2.06 30.81
N ASN A 90 -6.56 1.17 31.22
CA ASN A 90 -5.20 1.12 30.67
C ASN A 90 -5.21 0.73 29.19
N ARG A 91 -6.01 -0.30 28.84
CA ARG A 91 -6.19 -0.74 27.46
C ARG A 91 -6.86 0.34 26.61
N SER A 92 -7.80 1.09 27.17
CA SER A 92 -8.46 2.20 26.47
C SER A 92 -7.49 3.36 26.17
N ILE A 93 -6.59 3.69 27.11
CA ILE A 93 -5.51 4.66 26.88
C ILE A 93 -4.59 4.20 25.76
N LEU A 94 -4.13 2.94 25.81
CA LEU A 94 -3.24 2.40 24.77
C LEU A 94 -3.90 2.50 23.39
N PHE A 95 -5.18 2.18 23.29
CA PHE A 95 -5.93 2.29 22.04
C PHE A 95 -6.04 3.75 21.57
N ALA A 96 -6.36 4.67 22.47
CA ALA A 96 -6.48 6.09 22.15
C ALA A 96 -5.13 6.73 21.74
N ILE A 97 -4.03 6.32 22.37
CA ILE A 97 -2.67 6.73 21.97
C ILE A 97 -2.31 6.17 20.59
N LYS A 98 -2.61 4.89 20.32
CA LYS A 98 -2.39 4.28 18.99
C LYS A 98 -3.14 5.05 17.89
N ASP A 99 -4.38 5.46 18.15
CA ASP A 99 -5.17 6.26 17.22
C ASP A 99 -4.53 7.64 16.96
N ILE A 100 -3.98 8.30 17.99
CA ILE A 100 -3.21 9.55 17.80
C ILE A 100 -1.98 9.31 16.93
N VAL A 101 -1.17 8.31 17.26
CA VAL A 101 0.07 8.01 16.51
C VAL A 101 -0.27 7.76 15.04
N LYS A 102 -1.33 7.00 14.78
CA LYS A 102 -1.84 6.77 13.43
C LYS A 102 -2.23 8.07 12.74
N LYS A 103 -3.08 8.90 13.36
CA LYS A 103 -3.50 10.20 12.79
C LYS A 103 -2.33 11.14 12.51
N LEU A 104 -1.36 11.22 13.42
CA LEU A 104 -0.16 12.04 13.24
C LEU A 104 0.70 11.52 12.08
N SER A 105 0.86 10.20 11.97
CA SER A 105 1.60 9.60 10.86
C SER A 105 0.93 9.86 9.50
N GLU A 106 -0.40 9.75 9.44
CA GLU A 106 -1.20 10.07 8.25
C GLU A 106 -1.10 11.55 7.88
N GLN A 107 -1.16 12.46 8.87
CA GLN A 107 -1.01 13.89 8.66
C GLN A 107 0.40 14.24 8.16
N GLN A 108 1.44 13.66 8.76
CA GLN A 108 2.82 13.85 8.33
C GLN A 108 3.03 13.36 6.90
N LEU A 109 2.48 12.20 6.55
CA LEU A 109 2.52 11.65 5.21
C LEU A 109 1.80 12.56 4.21
N SER A 110 0.61 13.05 4.55
CA SER A 110 -0.16 13.96 3.69
C SER A 110 0.58 15.27 3.46
N ALA A 111 1.08 15.91 4.52
CA ALA A 111 1.86 17.15 4.43
C ALA A 111 3.12 16.95 3.59
N ARG A 112 3.79 15.81 3.75
CA ARG A 112 4.96 15.47 2.95
C ARG A 112 4.62 15.26 1.48
N LYS A 113 3.53 14.56 1.15
CA LYS A 113 3.07 14.38 -0.24
C LYS A 113 2.76 15.74 -0.89
N GLN A 114 2.10 16.63 -0.17
CA GLN A 114 1.82 17.99 -0.65
C GLN A 114 3.11 18.78 -0.91
N LEU A 115 4.10 18.68 -0.01
CA LEU A 115 5.40 19.31 -0.20
C LEU A 115 6.12 18.76 -1.44
N ILE A 116 6.12 17.43 -1.62
CA ILE A 116 6.70 16.78 -2.80
C ILE A 116 6.02 17.29 -4.07
N GLN A 117 4.68 17.36 -4.10
CA GLN A 117 3.93 17.87 -5.24
C GLN A 117 4.27 19.34 -5.55
N LEU A 118 4.38 20.19 -4.53
CA LEU A 118 4.78 21.59 -4.70
C LEU A 118 6.20 21.72 -5.25
N VAL A 119 7.13 20.91 -4.74
CA VAL A 119 8.52 20.88 -5.22
C VAL A 119 8.57 20.37 -6.66
N GLN A 120 7.84 19.30 -6.99
CA GLN A 120 7.74 18.77 -8.36
C GLN A 120 7.15 19.80 -9.32
N PHE A 121 6.10 20.53 -8.92
CA PHE A 121 5.54 21.61 -9.72
C PHE A 121 6.56 22.74 -9.95
N ALA A 122 7.29 23.15 -8.92
CA ALA A 122 8.37 24.12 -9.05
C ALA A 122 9.50 23.60 -9.95
N LEU A 123 9.81 22.31 -9.89
CA LEU A 123 10.85 21.67 -10.71
C LEU A 123 10.44 21.50 -12.18
N GLN A 124 9.17 21.26 -12.49
CA GLN A 124 8.68 21.28 -13.88
C GLN A 124 8.85 22.65 -14.54
N SER A 125 8.88 23.73 -13.74
CA SER A 125 9.20 25.07 -14.22
C SER A 125 10.71 25.34 -14.35
N ALA A 126 11.56 24.46 -13.80
CA ALA A 126 13.01 24.54 -13.91
C ALA A 126 13.52 23.68 -15.08
N SER A 127 14.42 24.23 -15.89
CA SER A 127 14.88 23.58 -17.14
C SER A 127 16.02 22.58 -16.94
N ASP A 128 16.55 22.44 -15.72
CA ASP A 128 17.81 21.72 -15.48
C ASP A 128 17.58 20.32 -14.88
N LYS A 129 17.79 19.30 -15.72
CA LYS A 129 17.53 17.90 -15.42
C LYS A 129 18.41 17.35 -14.28
N ALA A 130 19.62 17.88 -14.10
CA ALA A 130 20.55 17.44 -13.06
C ALA A 130 20.06 17.83 -11.65
N VAL A 131 19.50 19.03 -11.52
CA VAL A 131 18.92 19.54 -10.26
C VAL A 131 17.68 18.72 -9.87
N ILE A 132 16.90 18.29 -10.86
CA ILE A 132 15.71 17.44 -10.65
C ILE A 132 16.10 16.05 -10.13
N GLU A 133 17.13 15.41 -10.70
CA GLU A 133 17.62 14.10 -10.24
C GLU A 133 18.19 14.16 -8.82
N GLU A 134 19.00 15.18 -8.52
CA GLU A 134 19.58 15.36 -7.19
C GLU A 134 18.49 15.61 -6.14
N LEU A 135 17.49 16.46 -6.43
CA LEU A 135 16.37 16.71 -5.50
C LEU A 135 15.44 15.52 -5.32
N ASN A 136 15.18 14.73 -6.38
CA ASN A 136 14.41 13.50 -6.26
C ASN A 136 15.06 12.49 -5.31
N SER A 137 16.39 12.47 -5.21
CA SER A 137 17.12 11.63 -4.25
C SER A 137 16.88 12.05 -2.79
N TYR A 138 16.66 13.34 -2.52
CA TYR A 138 16.34 13.86 -1.18
C TYR A 138 14.86 13.71 -0.82
N LEU A 139 13.96 13.74 -1.81
CA LEU A 139 12.52 13.60 -1.60
C LEU A 139 12.08 12.15 -1.30
N THR A 140 12.90 11.17 -1.67
CA THR A 140 12.64 9.72 -1.57
C THR A 140 13.17 9.08 -0.28
N PHE A 141 12.96 9.70 0.88
CA PHE A 141 13.05 8.98 2.16
C PHE A 141 11.81 8.11 2.36
N GLU A 142 11.61 7.09 1.55
CA GLU A 142 10.53 6.12 1.76
C GLU A 142 10.84 5.32 3.04
N THR A 143 9.85 5.17 3.91
CA THR A 143 9.96 4.22 5.02
C THR A 143 10.10 2.80 4.46
N GLU A 144 10.67 1.86 5.21
CA GLU A 144 10.81 0.48 4.71
C GLU A 144 9.44 -0.13 4.37
N GLU A 145 8.39 0.18 5.14
CA GLU A 145 7.02 -0.26 4.87
C GLU A 145 6.44 0.31 3.57
N GLU A 146 6.88 1.49 3.15
CA GLU A 146 6.49 2.09 1.88
C GLU A 146 7.24 1.44 0.72
N ARG A 147 8.53 1.15 0.91
CA ARG A 147 9.43 0.66 -0.14
C ARG A 147 9.38 -0.85 -0.37
N TYR A 148 9.03 -1.64 0.64
CA TYR A 148 9.07 -3.10 0.59
C TYR A 148 7.72 -3.75 0.91
N PHE A 149 7.46 -4.89 0.27
CA PHE A 149 6.53 -5.89 0.81
C PHE A 149 7.29 -6.80 1.76
N PHE A 150 6.69 -7.09 2.91
CA PHE A 150 7.24 -8.02 3.89
C PHE A 150 6.42 -9.31 3.90
N TYR A 151 7.14 -10.43 3.89
CA TYR A 151 6.58 -11.76 3.76
C TYR A 151 7.01 -12.67 4.90
N GLU A 152 6.13 -13.62 5.20
CA GLU A 152 6.40 -14.79 6.04
C GLU A 152 6.44 -16.02 5.16
N VAL A 153 7.38 -16.93 5.45
CA VAL A 153 7.53 -18.17 4.69
C VAL A 153 6.55 -19.21 5.23
N LEU A 154 5.79 -19.79 4.31
CA LEU A 154 4.89 -20.90 4.56
C LEU A 154 5.36 -22.09 3.72
N ASN A 155 5.32 -23.29 4.30
CA ASN A 155 5.57 -24.53 3.58
C ASN A 155 4.34 -25.44 3.72
N GLU A 156 3.58 -25.59 2.64
CA GLU A 156 2.43 -26.48 2.56
C GLU A 156 2.72 -27.60 1.58
N GLU A 157 2.68 -28.85 2.05
CA GLU A 157 2.85 -30.05 1.20
C GLU A 157 4.13 -30.04 0.33
N GLY A 158 5.20 -29.38 0.79
CA GLY A 158 6.46 -29.25 0.06
C GLY A 158 6.55 -28.04 -0.87
N GLN A 159 5.49 -27.23 -0.97
CA GLN A 159 5.49 -25.99 -1.74
C GLN A 159 5.79 -24.80 -0.82
N TYR A 160 6.79 -24.01 -1.20
CA TYR A 160 7.13 -22.78 -0.48
C TYR A 160 6.30 -21.61 -1.01
N LEU A 161 5.56 -20.99 -0.10
CA LEU A 161 4.69 -19.84 -0.34
C LEU A 161 5.16 -18.67 0.53
N LEU A 162 5.00 -17.46 0.04
CA LEU A 162 5.19 -16.23 0.80
C LEU A 162 3.84 -15.61 1.14
N VAL A 163 3.57 -15.40 2.43
CA VAL A 163 2.38 -14.70 2.92
C VAL A 163 2.71 -13.23 3.13
N ASN A 164 2.08 -12.33 2.38
CA ASN A 164 2.27 -10.90 2.56
C ASN A 164 1.64 -10.43 3.88
N ARG A 165 2.44 -9.85 4.78
CA ARG A 165 1.97 -9.39 6.11
C ARG A 165 0.86 -8.34 6.04
N GLY A 166 0.89 -7.47 5.03
CA GLY A 166 -0.03 -6.33 4.93
C GLY A 166 -1.43 -6.70 4.47
N ASN A 167 -1.57 -7.71 3.61
CA ASN A 167 -2.84 -8.05 2.97
C ASN A 167 -3.16 -9.54 2.93
N GLN A 168 -2.33 -10.40 3.52
CA GLN A 168 -2.48 -11.85 3.60
C GLN A 168 -2.53 -12.55 2.22
N GLN A 169 -2.05 -11.90 1.16
CA GLN A 169 -1.93 -12.53 -0.15
C GLN A 169 -0.79 -13.55 -0.16
N LEU A 170 -1.03 -14.67 -0.83
CA LEU A 170 -0.06 -15.74 -1.05
C LEU A 170 0.69 -15.49 -2.35
N LEU A 171 2.02 -15.62 -2.33
CA LEU A 171 2.89 -15.59 -3.49
C LEU A 171 3.69 -16.89 -3.53
N PRO A 172 3.46 -17.78 -4.52
CA PRO A 172 4.30 -18.95 -4.71
C PRO A 172 5.72 -18.54 -5.06
N LEU A 173 6.70 -19.23 -4.46
CA LEU A 173 8.12 -19.00 -4.77
C LEU A 173 8.58 -19.73 -6.03
N GLU A 174 7.95 -20.88 -6.34
CA GLU A 174 8.27 -21.68 -7.51
C GLU A 174 8.07 -20.89 -8.81
N GLY A 175 9.11 -20.82 -9.65
CA GLY A 175 9.09 -20.05 -10.90
C GLY A 175 9.00 -18.52 -10.72
N CYS A 176 9.15 -18.00 -9.50
CA CYS A 176 9.02 -16.58 -9.22
C CYS A 176 10.24 -15.79 -9.74
N PRO A 177 10.06 -14.79 -10.63
CA PRO A 177 11.18 -14.07 -11.26
C PRO A 177 11.70 -12.89 -10.43
N PHE A 178 11.18 -12.67 -9.22
CA PHE A 178 11.54 -11.51 -8.41
C PHE A 178 12.83 -11.70 -7.62
N LEU A 179 13.54 -10.60 -7.39
CA LEU A 179 14.63 -10.54 -6.44
C LEU A 179 14.06 -10.28 -5.05
N PHE A 180 14.48 -11.08 -4.09
CA PHE A 180 14.08 -10.94 -2.69
C PHE A 180 15.29 -10.53 -1.86
N GLU A 181 15.00 -10.03 -0.66
CA GLU A 181 15.98 -9.81 0.39
C GLU A 181 15.62 -10.71 1.57
N LEU A 182 16.57 -11.54 1.97
CA LEU A 182 16.46 -12.44 3.11
C LEU A 182 17.21 -11.84 4.30
N GLU A 183 16.59 -11.83 5.48
CA GLU A 183 17.26 -11.40 6.72
C GLU A 183 18.24 -12.50 7.17
N ILE A 184 19.54 -12.19 7.15
CA ILE A 184 20.63 -13.06 7.62
C ILE A 184 21.51 -12.22 8.56
N ASP A 185 21.67 -12.67 9.81
CA ASP A 185 22.49 -11.99 10.82
C ASP A 185 22.14 -10.49 11.01
N ASN A 186 20.84 -10.16 10.98
CA ASN A 186 20.28 -8.79 11.01
C ASN A 186 20.65 -7.91 9.81
N GLU A 187 21.11 -8.49 8.71
CA GLU A 187 21.32 -7.79 7.44
C GLU A 187 20.40 -8.33 6.36
N TRP A 188 19.96 -7.44 5.46
CA TRP A 188 19.13 -7.82 4.32
C TRP A 188 20.01 -8.18 3.13
N VAL A 189 20.03 -9.48 2.78
CA VAL A 189 20.87 -10.00 1.71
C VAL A 189 20.01 -10.29 0.47
N LYS A 190 20.36 -9.64 -0.65
CA LYS A 190 19.69 -9.82 -1.93
C LYS A 190 19.95 -11.21 -2.51
N GLY A 191 18.93 -11.81 -3.10
CA GLY A 191 19.01 -13.10 -3.77
C GLY A 191 17.74 -13.45 -4.53
N TYR A 192 17.69 -14.67 -5.02
CA TYR A 192 16.55 -15.22 -5.74
C TYR A 192 16.25 -16.64 -5.24
N TYR A 193 14.98 -17.03 -5.35
CA TYR A 193 14.56 -18.38 -5.03
C TYR A 193 15.02 -19.35 -6.13
N LEU A 194 15.50 -20.50 -5.69
CA LEU A 194 15.73 -21.72 -6.46
C LEU A 194 14.71 -22.77 -6.00
N GLU A 195 14.69 -23.93 -6.63
CA GLU A 195 13.78 -25.02 -6.29
C GLU A 195 13.95 -25.56 -4.85
N ASP A 196 12.92 -26.23 -4.34
CA ASP A 196 12.91 -26.97 -3.06
C ASP A 196 13.28 -26.15 -1.79
N GLY A 197 12.93 -24.87 -1.78
CA GLY A 197 13.20 -24.00 -0.63
C GLY A 197 14.61 -23.43 -0.62
N ALA A 198 15.42 -23.63 -1.66
CA ALA A 198 16.76 -23.07 -1.72
C ALA A 198 16.70 -21.60 -2.12
N PHE A 199 17.36 -20.73 -1.36
CA PHE A 199 17.53 -19.31 -1.66
C PHE A 199 18.98 -19.03 -1.99
N LYS A 200 19.26 -18.50 -3.18
CA LYS A 200 20.62 -18.16 -3.60
C LYS A 200 20.84 -16.66 -3.49
N THR A 201 21.77 -16.28 -2.63
CA THR A 201 22.19 -14.90 -2.42
C THR A 201 23.10 -14.44 -3.57
N ASN A 202 23.20 -13.12 -3.77
CA ASN A 202 24.01 -12.53 -4.82
C ASN A 202 25.52 -12.82 -4.68
N ASP A 203 26.00 -13.11 -3.47
CA ASP A 203 27.37 -13.56 -3.21
C ASP A 203 27.58 -15.06 -3.55
N GLY A 204 26.56 -15.73 -4.10
CA GLY A 204 26.60 -17.09 -4.61
C GLY A 204 26.35 -18.17 -3.57
N LYS A 205 26.14 -17.81 -2.29
CA LYS A 205 25.78 -18.78 -1.24
C LYS A 205 24.34 -19.23 -1.39
N THR A 206 24.04 -20.42 -0.89
CA THR A 206 22.69 -20.96 -0.89
C THR A 206 22.28 -21.27 0.54
N LYS A 207 21.10 -20.77 0.95
CA LYS A 207 20.48 -21.02 2.25
C LYS A 207 19.13 -21.68 2.02
N LYS A 208 18.79 -22.70 2.81
CA LYS A 208 17.46 -23.29 2.78
C LYS A 208 16.50 -22.43 3.60
N LEU A 209 15.36 -22.08 3.02
CA LEU A 209 14.32 -21.29 3.67
C LEU A 209 13.63 -22.11 4.76
N THR A 210 13.33 -21.42 5.85
CA THR A 210 12.60 -21.92 7.02
C THR A 210 11.42 -21.01 7.31
N ILE A 211 10.43 -21.49 8.07
CA ILE A 211 9.21 -20.73 8.39
C ILE A 211 9.49 -19.46 9.21
N ASP A 212 10.62 -19.41 9.92
CA ASP A 212 11.03 -18.27 10.75
C ASP A 212 11.80 -17.20 9.95
N ASP A 213 12.16 -17.49 8.69
CA ASP A 213 12.88 -16.56 7.85
C ASP A 213 12.02 -15.36 7.45
N ARG A 214 12.61 -14.17 7.51
CA ARG A 214 11.98 -12.94 7.04
C ARG A 214 12.45 -12.61 5.65
N ILE A 215 11.48 -12.44 4.75
CA ILE A 215 11.73 -12.06 3.36
C ILE A 215 11.05 -10.73 3.07
N ARG A 216 11.73 -9.89 2.30
CA ARG A 216 11.12 -8.68 1.74
C ARG A 216 11.41 -8.53 0.25
N MET A 217 10.57 -7.79 -0.44
CA MET A 217 10.70 -7.49 -1.87
C MET A 217 10.47 -6.01 -2.12
N GLU A 218 11.39 -5.34 -2.84
CA GLU A 218 11.19 -3.93 -3.22
C GLU A 218 9.90 -3.80 -4.08
N LYS A 219 8.94 -2.96 -3.67
CA LYS A 219 7.65 -2.80 -4.36
C LYS A 219 7.80 -2.33 -5.81
N LYS A 220 8.87 -1.59 -6.11
CA LYS A 220 9.19 -1.13 -7.47
C LYS A 220 9.41 -2.30 -8.44
N GLN A 221 9.74 -3.51 -7.97
CA GLN A 221 9.82 -4.69 -8.82
C GLN A 221 8.46 -5.09 -9.40
N LEU A 222 7.36 -4.62 -8.79
CA LEU A 222 6.01 -4.72 -9.35
C LEU A 222 5.64 -3.53 -10.24
N ASN A 223 6.61 -2.73 -10.71
CA ASN A 223 6.34 -1.70 -11.71
C ASN A 223 5.73 -2.38 -12.95
N PRO A 224 4.44 -2.13 -13.25
CA PRO A 224 3.72 -2.87 -14.30
C PRO A 224 4.38 -2.74 -15.67
N TYR A 225 5.04 -1.60 -15.92
CA TYR A 225 5.69 -1.30 -17.17
C TYR A 225 7.05 -1.99 -17.30
N GLU A 226 7.90 -1.92 -16.27
CA GLU A 226 9.20 -2.62 -16.30
C GLU A 226 9.01 -4.13 -16.44
N LEU A 227 7.97 -4.67 -15.78
CA LEU A 227 7.62 -6.08 -15.92
C LEU A 227 7.11 -6.41 -17.31
N LEU A 228 6.28 -5.55 -17.92
CA LEU A 228 5.89 -5.72 -19.31
C LEU A 228 7.12 -5.78 -20.23
N LEU A 229 8.08 -4.86 -20.08
CA LEU A 229 9.27 -4.85 -20.92
C LEU A 229 10.12 -6.12 -20.77
N LYS A 230 10.23 -6.67 -19.55
CA LYS A 230 10.94 -7.93 -19.27
C LYS A 230 10.20 -9.16 -19.76
N GLU A 231 8.88 -9.07 -19.87
CA GLU A 231 8.00 -10.16 -20.29
C GLU A 231 7.96 -10.32 -21.81
N LEU A 232 8.05 -9.22 -22.55
CA LEU A 232 8.05 -9.25 -24.01
C LEU A 232 9.30 -9.96 -24.55
N GLU A 233 9.08 -10.83 -25.54
CA GLU A 233 10.19 -11.34 -26.34
C GLU A 233 10.86 -10.19 -27.11
N GLN A 234 12.18 -10.26 -27.27
CA GLN A 234 12.97 -9.17 -27.89
C GLN A 234 12.37 -8.64 -29.21
N PRO A 235 11.90 -9.47 -30.16
CA PRO A 235 11.31 -8.96 -31.41
C PRO A 235 9.99 -8.21 -31.21
N ALA A 236 9.21 -8.56 -30.19
CA ALA A 236 7.99 -7.84 -29.82
C ALA A 236 8.34 -6.48 -29.21
N LEU A 237 9.33 -6.45 -28.31
CA LEU A 237 9.87 -5.23 -27.72
C LEU A 237 10.41 -4.27 -28.79
N ASP A 238 11.26 -4.75 -29.71
CA ASP A 238 11.81 -3.95 -30.81
C ASP A 238 10.70 -3.38 -31.71
N SER A 239 9.59 -4.11 -31.87
CA SER A 239 8.43 -3.67 -32.66
C SER A 239 7.64 -2.58 -31.93
N LEU A 240 7.45 -2.72 -30.61
CA LEU A 240 6.86 -1.68 -29.78
C LEU A 240 7.70 -0.40 -29.83
N GLU A 241 9.00 -0.50 -29.61
CA GLU A 241 9.92 0.65 -29.63
C GLU A 241 9.89 1.40 -30.97
N ARG A 242 9.98 0.67 -32.09
CA ARG A 242 9.86 1.26 -33.42
C ARG A 242 8.51 1.95 -33.63
N SER A 243 7.44 1.39 -33.07
CA SER A 243 6.11 1.99 -33.17
C SER A 243 6.00 3.27 -32.34
N LEU A 244 6.57 3.30 -31.13
CA LEU A 244 6.62 4.52 -30.30
C LEU A 244 7.43 5.63 -30.98
N GLN A 245 8.54 5.28 -31.63
CA GLN A 245 9.33 6.23 -32.42
C GLN A 245 8.53 6.89 -33.56
N GLN A 246 7.52 6.22 -34.15
CA GLN A 246 6.63 6.82 -35.16
C GLN A 246 5.77 7.97 -34.60
N PHE A 247 5.59 8.02 -33.28
CA PHE A 247 4.94 9.10 -32.55
C PHE A 247 5.96 10.02 -31.88
N GLN A 248 7.26 9.82 -32.15
CA GLN A 248 8.36 10.51 -31.48
C GLN A 248 8.32 10.35 -29.96
N ILE A 249 7.85 9.20 -29.48
CA ILE A 249 7.73 8.88 -28.06
C ILE A 249 8.76 7.80 -27.70
N GLY A 250 9.26 7.89 -26.47
CA GLY A 250 10.16 6.93 -25.83
C GLY A 250 9.63 6.47 -24.48
N HIS A 251 10.29 5.50 -23.85
CA HIS A 251 9.87 4.94 -22.56
C HIS A 251 9.80 5.99 -21.43
N GLU A 252 10.65 7.02 -21.50
CA GLU A 252 10.72 8.14 -20.57
C GLU A 252 9.46 9.02 -20.56
N HIS A 253 8.62 8.90 -21.59
CA HIS A 253 7.36 9.62 -21.73
C HIS A 253 6.16 8.84 -21.15
N LEU A 254 6.41 7.74 -20.44
CA LEU A 254 5.37 6.93 -19.82
C LEU A 254 4.62 7.75 -18.76
N LEU A 255 3.31 7.82 -18.89
CA LEU A 255 2.41 8.41 -17.90
C LEU A 255 1.79 7.34 -17.00
N SER A 256 1.33 6.22 -17.56
CA SER A 256 0.76 5.11 -16.80
C SER A 256 0.82 3.79 -17.55
N CYS A 257 0.86 2.68 -16.80
CA CYS A 257 0.77 1.34 -17.34
C CYS A 257 -0.10 0.47 -16.42
N HIS A 258 -1.10 -0.19 -17.00
CA HIS A 258 -1.89 -1.23 -16.38
C HIS A 258 -1.53 -2.57 -17.02
N ASN A 259 -0.84 -3.43 -16.27
CA ASN A 259 -0.42 -4.76 -16.70
C ASN A 259 -1.30 -5.84 -16.04
N THR A 260 -2.22 -6.42 -16.81
CA THR A 260 -3.17 -7.44 -16.34
C THR A 260 -2.55 -8.83 -16.28
N LEU A 261 -1.52 -9.12 -17.09
CA LEU A 261 -0.83 -10.41 -17.09
C LEU A 261 -0.19 -10.70 -15.74
N LEU A 262 0.45 -9.70 -15.14
CA LEU A 262 1.03 -9.82 -13.80
C LEU A 262 -0.01 -10.23 -12.76
N SER A 263 -1.20 -9.65 -12.83
CA SER A 263 -2.29 -9.96 -11.91
C SER A 263 -2.79 -11.40 -12.09
N GLN A 264 -2.78 -11.91 -13.33
CA GLN A 264 -3.15 -13.30 -13.61
C GLN A 264 -2.07 -14.28 -13.12
N LEU A 265 -0.79 -14.01 -13.38
CA LEU A 265 0.33 -14.86 -12.96
C LEU A 265 0.43 -15.00 -11.43
N VAL A 266 0.16 -13.93 -10.68
CA VAL A 266 0.21 -13.96 -9.22
C VAL A 266 -1.00 -14.69 -8.61
N ASN A 267 -2.18 -14.61 -9.25
CA ASN A 267 -3.42 -15.13 -8.66
C ASN A 267 -3.87 -16.49 -9.20
N GLU A 268 -3.37 -16.95 -10.35
CA GLU A 268 -3.87 -18.14 -11.07
C GLU A 268 -2.78 -19.21 -11.24
N THR A 269 -2.40 -19.87 -10.14
CA THR A 269 -1.27 -20.82 -10.03
C THR A 269 -1.36 -22.12 -10.84
N LYS A 270 -2.51 -22.41 -11.47
CA LYS A 270 -2.73 -23.66 -12.24
C LYS A 270 -3.12 -23.43 -13.69
N GLN A 271 -3.13 -22.18 -14.15
CA GLN A 271 -3.58 -21.88 -15.50
C GLN A 271 -2.39 -21.93 -16.46
N GLN A 272 -2.54 -22.67 -17.57
CA GLN A 272 -1.55 -22.74 -18.64
C GLN A 272 -1.85 -21.76 -19.78
N LYS A 273 -2.96 -21.02 -19.68
CA LYS A 273 -3.45 -20.09 -20.70
C LYS A 273 -3.76 -18.74 -20.09
N PHE A 274 -3.12 -17.70 -20.63
CA PHE A 274 -3.34 -16.33 -20.20
C PHE A 274 -3.69 -15.49 -21.41
N SER A 275 -4.67 -14.62 -21.26
CA SER A 275 -4.99 -13.61 -22.26
C SER A 275 -5.55 -12.38 -21.60
N GLY A 276 -5.34 -11.24 -22.26
CA GLY A 276 -5.80 -9.97 -21.73
C GLY A 276 -5.33 -8.79 -22.55
N THR A 277 -5.54 -7.62 -21.98
CA THR A 277 -5.13 -6.34 -22.56
C THR A 277 -4.45 -5.52 -21.49
N ASN A 278 -3.26 -5.04 -21.79
CA ASN A 278 -2.57 -4.03 -21.02
C ASN A 278 -2.86 -2.66 -21.61
N PHE A 279 -3.01 -1.65 -20.75
CA PHE A 279 -3.24 -0.27 -21.18
C PHE A 279 -2.03 0.57 -20.79
N ILE A 280 -1.43 1.25 -21.76
CA ILE A 280 -0.25 2.07 -21.56
C ILE A 280 -0.56 3.47 -22.11
N LEU A 281 -0.24 4.49 -21.33
CA LEU A 281 -0.44 5.87 -21.72
C LEU A 281 0.92 6.57 -21.72
N TYR A 282 1.22 7.25 -22.82
CA TYR A 282 2.38 8.11 -22.95
C TYR A 282 1.94 9.55 -23.19
N GLU A 283 2.73 10.50 -22.72
CA GLU A 283 2.50 11.92 -22.94
C GLU A 283 3.81 12.62 -23.32
N ARG A 284 3.77 13.37 -24.42
CA ARG A 284 4.88 14.21 -24.86
C ARG A 284 4.33 15.48 -25.51
N ASP A 285 4.85 16.65 -25.11
CA ASP A 285 4.55 17.94 -25.75
C ASP A 285 3.03 18.21 -25.94
N ASN A 286 2.21 17.86 -24.93
CA ASN A 286 0.73 17.91 -24.92
C ASN A 286 0.02 16.93 -25.89
N GLU A 287 0.74 16.03 -26.55
CA GLU A 287 0.17 14.90 -27.29
C GLU A 287 0.15 13.65 -26.42
N VAL A 288 -1.03 13.07 -26.26
CA VAL A 288 -1.24 11.81 -25.53
C VAL A 288 -1.32 10.68 -26.54
N VAL A 289 -0.59 9.59 -26.29
CA VAL A 289 -0.66 8.35 -27.08
C VAL A 289 -1.05 7.21 -26.17
N SER A 290 -2.17 6.57 -26.52
CA SER A 290 -2.66 5.37 -25.86
C SER A 290 -2.17 4.14 -26.61
N VAL A 291 -1.63 3.17 -25.89
CA VAL A 291 -1.24 1.86 -26.41
C VAL A 291 -2.06 0.78 -25.71
N GLN A 292 -2.80 0.01 -26.50
CA GLN A 292 -3.48 -1.21 -26.04
C GLN A 292 -2.63 -2.40 -26.46
N HIS A 293 -2.08 -3.12 -25.49
CA HIS A 293 -1.29 -4.32 -25.74
C HIS A 293 -2.14 -5.54 -25.43
N HIS A 294 -2.67 -6.19 -26.46
CA HIS A 294 -3.35 -7.46 -26.35
C HIS A 294 -2.33 -8.59 -26.34
N TYR A 295 -2.43 -9.47 -25.37
CA TYR A 295 -1.50 -10.60 -25.23
C TYR A 295 -2.28 -11.92 -25.15
N GLU A 296 -1.66 -12.98 -25.68
CA GLU A 296 -2.02 -14.36 -25.39
C GLU A 296 -0.75 -15.15 -25.07
N ARG A 297 -0.82 -16.00 -24.05
CA ARG A 297 0.25 -16.91 -23.61
C ARG A 297 -0.32 -18.30 -23.44
N LEU A 298 0.38 -19.29 -23.98
CA LEU A 298 0.12 -20.71 -23.70
C LEU A 298 1.42 -21.33 -23.21
N LEU A 299 1.46 -21.63 -21.92
CA LEU A 299 2.56 -22.36 -21.29
C LEU A 299 2.48 -23.83 -21.70
N LYS A 300 3.58 -24.37 -22.22
CA LYS A 300 3.66 -25.78 -22.64
C LYS A 300 4.76 -26.49 -21.85
N GLU A 301 4.48 -27.69 -21.36
CA GLU A 301 5.43 -28.45 -20.53
C GLU A 301 6.65 -29.01 -21.30
N VAL A 302 6.54 -29.18 -22.62
CA VAL A 302 7.53 -29.91 -23.44
C VAL A 302 8.06 -29.11 -24.63
N GLU A 303 7.32 -28.11 -25.10
CA GLU A 303 7.71 -27.24 -26.22
C GLU A 303 7.83 -25.81 -25.71
N ASN A 304 8.53 -24.92 -26.43
CA ASN A 304 8.52 -23.51 -26.08
C ASN A 304 7.09 -22.97 -26.10
N ASP A 305 6.80 -22.10 -25.13
CA ASP A 305 5.53 -21.40 -24.97
C ASP A 305 5.10 -20.69 -26.25
N LEU A 306 3.79 -20.59 -26.44
CA LEU A 306 3.23 -19.81 -27.54
C LEU A 306 2.91 -18.41 -27.04
N THR A 307 3.52 -17.42 -27.70
CA THR A 307 3.35 -15.99 -27.40
C THR A 307 2.69 -15.30 -28.59
N TYR A 308 1.75 -14.43 -28.28
CA TYR A 308 1.09 -13.53 -29.22
C TYR A 308 0.96 -12.16 -28.58
N ASP A 309 1.44 -11.14 -29.27
CA ASP A 309 1.39 -9.74 -28.84
C ASP A 309 0.84 -8.87 -29.94
N ARG A 310 -0.14 -8.04 -29.63
CA ARG A 310 -0.69 -7.05 -30.55
C ARG A 310 -0.75 -5.70 -29.86
N PHE A 311 0.00 -4.74 -30.39
CA PHE A 311 -0.02 -3.37 -29.90
C PHE A 311 -0.85 -2.51 -30.85
N GLU A 312 -1.89 -1.86 -30.31
CA GLU A 312 -2.66 -0.83 -30.98
C GLU A 312 -2.32 0.53 -30.36
N LEU A 313 -1.68 1.41 -31.13
CA LEU A 313 -1.32 2.76 -30.73
C LEU A 313 -2.31 3.76 -31.34
N THR A 314 -2.78 4.71 -30.55
CA THR A 314 -3.66 5.80 -31.00
C THR A 314 -3.23 7.12 -30.34
N SER A 315 -2.94 8.14 -31.15
CA SER A 315 -2.65 9.49 -30.65
C SER A 315 -3.90 10.34 -30.47
N GLY A 316 -3.80 11.43 -29.70
CA GLY A 316 -4.84 12.45 -29.58
C GLY A 316 -5.19 13.15 -30.91
N SER A 317 -4.27 13.13 -31.88
CA SER A 317 -4.50 13.60 -33.25
C SER A 317 -5.24 12.59 -34.13
N GLY A 318 -5.53 11.38 -33.62
CA GLY A 318 -6.24 10.31 -34.34
C GLY A 318 -5.35 9.43 -35.21
N LYS A 319 -4.02 9.60 -35.18
CA LYS A 319 -3.07 8.72 -35.87
C LYS A 319 -3.07 7.36 -35.17
N ARG A 320 -3.24 6.29 -35.95
CA ARG A 320 -3.30 4.91 -35.44
C ARG A 320 -2.19 4.04 -36.04
N TYR A 321 -1.63 3.16 -35.23
CA TYR A 321 -0.66 2.17 -35.65
C TYR A 321 -0.99 0.82 -34.99
N ILE A 322 -0.91 -0.27 -35.74
CA ILE A 322 -1.18 -1.61 -35.23
C ILE A 322 -0.02 -2.50 -35.63
N ILE A 323 0.55 -3.19 -34.65
CA ILE A 323 1.59 -4.21 -34.86
C ILE A 323 1.20 -5.49 -34.16
N THR A 324 1.67 -6.61 -34.71
CA THR A 324 1.40 -7.93 -34.17
C THR A 324 2.66 -8.77 -34.27
N TYR A 325 2.93 -9.52 -33.21
CA TYR A 325 4.02 -10.47 -33.09
C TYR A 325 3.46 -11.81 -32.63
N THR A 326 4.00 -12.90 -33.18
CA THR A 326 3.78 -14.24 -32.64
C THR A 326 5.00 -15.10 -32.89
N ASN A 327 5.41 -15.86 -31.88
CA ASN A 327 6.55 -16.77 -32.01
C ASN A 327 6.21 -18.08 -32.75
N GLU A 328 4.93 -18.32 -33.06
CA GLU A 328 4.47 -19.50 -33.82
C GLU A 328 4.93 -19.44 -35.30
N ALA A 329 4.88 -18.25 -35.90
CA ALA A 329 5.26 -18.03 -37.30
C ALA A 329 6.78 -18.11 -37.52
N SER A 330 7.56 -17.66 -36.54
CA SER A 330 9.03 -17.65 -36.58
C SER A 330 9.65 -19.05 -36.67
N LYS A 331 8.93 -20.09 -36.19
CA LYS A 331 9.37 -21.49 -36.25
C LYS A 331 9.23 -22.12 -37.64
N ARG A 332 8.27 -21.68 -38.46
CA ARG A 332 8.11 -22.23 -39.83
C ARG A 332 9.25 -21.80 -40.77
N ALA A 333 9.87 -20.65 -40.52
CA ALA A 333 11.00 -20.17 -41.31
C ALA A 333 12.29 -20.98 -41.04
N ASN A 334 12.53 -21.42 -39.80
CA ASN A 334 13.74 -22.16 -39.42
C ASN A 334 13.68 -23.67 -39.64
N LYS A 335 12.52 -24.25 -39.98
CA LYS A 335 12.39 -25.67 -40.37
C LYS A 335 12.66 -25.94 -41.86
N ASN A 336 12.85 -24.89 -42.65
CA ASN A 336 13.08 -24.98 -44.10
C ASN A 336 14.52 -24.64 -44.53
N ASN A 337 15.47 -24.61 -43.58
CA ASN A 337 16.91 -24.48 -43.87
C ASN A 337 17.67 -25.74 -43.45
#